data_AF-A0AAN0SRR2-F1
#
_entry.id   AF-A0AAN0SRR2-F1
#
_cell.length_a   1.000
_cell.length_b   1.000
_cell.length_c   1.000
_cell.angle_alpha   90.00
_cell.angle_beta   90.00
_cell.angle_gamma   90.00
#
_symmetry.space_group_name_H-M   'P 1'
#
loop_
_entity.id
_entity.type
_entity.pdbx_description
1 polymer ?
#
loop_
_entity_poly.entity_id
_entity_poly.type
_entity_poly.pdbx_seq_one_letter_code
_entity_poly.pdbx_strand_id
1 'polypeptide(L)' 'MSKTKRERIIEASINAQLSKNYADCQEKINEILRIMVKGTKLEKDVNWALETCNQFKSLSLNKNYI' A
#
# COMPACT_ATOMS: atom_id res chain seq x y z
N MET A 1 23.73 -23.24 -5.57
CA MET A 1 24.64 -22.20 -5.04
C MET A 1 23.87 -21.29 -4.10
N SER A 2 24.39 -21.00 -2.91
CA SER A 2 23.75 -20.08 -1.97
C SER A 2 24.05 -18.63 -2.37
N LYS A 3 23.03 -17.76 -2.40
CA LYS A 3 23.21 -16.31 -2.60
C LYS A 3 24.21 -15.74 -1.58
N THR A 4 25.19 -15.01 -2.09
CA THR A 4 26.15 -14.22 -1.31
C THR A 4 25.45 -13.15 -0.48
N LYS A 5 26.12 -12.68 0.57
CA LYS A 5 25.61 -11.58 1.40
C LYS A 5 25.27 -10.33 0.57
N ARG A 6 26.09 -10.03 -0.45
CA ARG A 6 25.88 -8.89 -1.36
C ARG A 6 24.61 -9.04 -2.19
N GLU A 7 24.37 -10.23 -2.75
CA GLU A 7 23.16 -10.50 -3.55
C GLU A 7 21.89 -10.38 -2.71
N ARG A 8 21.91 -10.88 -1.46
CA ARG A 8 20.77 -10.74 -0.53
C ARG A 8 20.48 -9.28 -0.18
N ILE A 9 21.52 -8.46 0.02
CA ILE A 9 21.36 -7.03 0.30
C ILE A 9 20.76 -6.31 -0.91
N ILE A 10 21.26 -6.59 -2.11
CA ILE A 10 20.74 -5.98 -3.35
C ILE A 10 19.26 -6.35 -3.53
N GLU A 11 18.91 -7.62 -3.38
CA GLU A 11 17.53 -8.10 -3.49
C GLU A 11 16.61 -7.47 -2.44
N ALA A 12 17.04 -7.38 -1.19
CA ALA A 12 16.27 -6.73 -0.13
C ALA A 12 16.05 -5.24 -0.42
N SER A 13 17.07 -4.53 -0.91
CA SER A 13 16.97 -3.11 -1.28
C SER A 13 16.04 -2.89 -2.47
N ILE A 14 16.10 -3.75 -3.49
CA ILE A 14 15.18 -3.70 -4.63
C ILE A 14 13.74 -3.91 -4.15
N ASN A 15 13.51 -4.94 -3.32
CA ASN A 15 12.19 -5.22 -2.78
C ASN A 15 11.66 -4.06 -1.92
N ALA A 16 12.51 -3.47 -1.06
CA ALA A 16 12.13 -2.31 -0.27
C ALA A 16 11.74 -1.10 -1.13
N GLN A 17 12.50 -0.82 -2.20
CA GLN A 17 12.20 0.27 -3.13
C GLN A 17 10.90 0.01 -3.90
N LEU A 18 10.69 -1.23 -4.37
CA LEU A 18 9.45 -1.62 -5.04
C LEU A 18 8.26 -1.47 -4.09
N SER A 19 8.35 -1.99 -2.86
CA SER A 19 7.29 -1.84 -1.85
C SER A 19 6.95 -0.38 -1.56
N LYS A 20 7.97 0.50 -1.47
CA LYS A 20 7.77 1.94 -1.32
C LYS A 20 7.02 2.53 -2.51
N ASN A 21 7.47 2.24 -3.73
CA ASN A 21 6.84 2.73 -4.95
C ASN A 21 5.38 2.27 -5.06
N TYR A 22 5.08 1.01 -4.71
CA TYR A 22 3.71 0.51 -4.68
C TYR A 22 2.84 1.25 -3.66
N ALA A 23 3.36 1.52 -2.46
CA ALA A 23 2.64 2.28 -1.44
C ALA A 23 2.33 3.71 -1.92
N ASP A 24 3.33 4.41 -2.45
CA ASP A 24 3.17 5.78 -2.96
C ASP A 24 2.17 5.83 -4.14
N CYS A 25 2.21 4.85 -5.04
CA CYS A 25 1.25 4.75 -6.15
C CYS A 25 -0.17 4.47 -5.65
N GLN A 26 -0.34 3.61 -4.66
CA GLN A 26 -1.66 3.29 -4.11
C GLN A 26 -2.31 4.51 -3.44
N GLU A 27 -1.53 5.33 -2.72
CA GLU A 27 -2.02 6.58 -2.13
C GLU A 27 -2.49 7.56 -3.22
N LYS A 28 -1.71 7.75 -4.28
CA LYS A 28 -2.09 8.61 -5.41
C LYS A 28 -3.36 8.13 -6.12
N ILE A 29 -3.49 6.83 -6.35
CA ILE A 29 -4.69 6.26 -6.98
C ILE A 29 -5.91 6.49 -6.10
N ASN A 30 -5.78 6.31 -4.78
CA ASN A 30 -6.87 6.55 -3.84
C ASN A 30 -7.31 8.01 -3.83
N GLU A 31 -6.37 8.96 -3.89
CA GLU A 31 -6.66 10.38 -3.99
C GLU A 31 -7.41 10.71 -5.28
N ILE A 32 -6.94 10.20 -6.42
CA ILE A 32 -7.60 10.37 -7.72
C ILE A 32 -9.03 9.81 -7.66
N LEU A 33 -9.22 8.61 -7.10
CA LEU A 33 -10.55 8.02 -6.94
C LEU A 33 -11.47 8.94 -6.12
N ARG A 34 -10.98 9.49 -5.00
CA ARG A 34 -11.75 10.43 -4.16
C ARG A 34 -12.16 11.68 -4.94
N ILE A 35 -11.27 12.23 -5.75
CA ILE A 35 -11.57 13.38 -6.61
C ILE A 35 -12.63 13.01 -7.65
N MET A 36 -12.50 11.85 -8.31
CA MET A 36 -13.41 11.41 -9.36
C MET A 36 -14.83 11.15 -8.85
N VAL A 37 -14.97 10.66 -7.62
CA VAL A 37 -16.29 10.33 -7.06
C VAL A 37 -16.94 11.47 -6.29
N LYS A 38 -16.23 12.58 -6.04
CA LYS A 38 -16.74 13.71 -5.27
C LYS A 38 -18.00 14.30 -5.91
N GLY A 39 -19.06 14.47 -5.12
CA GLY A 39 -20.37 14.94 -5.57
C GLY A 39 -21.18 13.90 -6.34
N THR A 40 -20.67 12.68 -6.52
CA THR A 40 -21.41 11.59 -7.14
C THR A 40 -22.10 10.73 -6.09
N LYS A 41 -23.09 9.94 -6.51
CA LYS A 41 -23.74 8.95 -5.63
C LYS A 41 -22.78 7.90 -5.06
N LEU A 42 -21.58 7.75 -5.64
CA LEU A 42 -20.58 6.76 -5.26
C LEU A 42 -19.59 7.27 -4.20
N GLU A 43 -19.64 8.56 -3.85
CA GLU A 43 -18.67 9.19 -2.94
C GLU A 43 -18.58 8.46 -1.60
N LYS A 44 -19.74 8.15 -1.01
CA LYS A 44 -19.82 7.47 0.28
C LYS A 44 -19.23 6.06 0.22
N ASP A 45 -19.57 5.30 -0.81
CA ASP A 45 -19.16 3.90 -0.96
C ASP A 45 -17.66 3.79 -1.20
N VAL A 46 -17.11 4.66 -2.05
CA VAL A 46 -15.66 4.70 -2.30
C VAL A 46 -14.89 5.15 -1.08
N ASN A 47 -15.35 6.18 -0.37
CA ASN A 47 -14.70 6.62 0.87
C ASN A 47 -14.68 5.52 1.93
N TRP A 48 -15.81 4.82 2.12
CA TRP A 48 -15.91 3.69 3.04
C TRP A 48 -14.98 2.52 2.66
N ALA A 49 -14.93 2.17 1.37
CA ALA A 49 -14.04 1.12 0.88
C ALA A 49 -12.56 1.47 1.12
N LEU A 50 -12.17 2.71 0.85
CA LEU A 50 -10.80 3.19 1.07
C LEU A 50 -10.43 3.21 2.57
N GLU A 51 -11.34 3.63 3.44
CA GLU A 51 -11.14 3.59 4.89
C GLU A 51 -10.98 2.16 5.41
N THR A 52 -11.81 1.23 4.92
CA THR A 52 -11.72 -0.18 5.28
C THR A 52 -10.37 -0.78 4.87
N CYS A 53 -9.88 -0.47 3.67
CA CYS A 53 -8.55 -0.87 3.22
C CYS A 53 -7.43 -0.33 4.12
N ASN A 54 -7.52 0.94 4.54
CA ASN A 54 -6.54 1.56 5.43
C ASN A 54 -6.56 0.92 6.83
N GLN A 55 -7.75 0.63 7.37
CA GLN A 55 -7.89 -0.06 8.65
C GLN A 55 -7.30 -1.48 8.59
N PHE A 56 -7.58 -2.22 7.52
CA PHE A 56 -7.00 -3.56 7.33
C PHE A 56 -5.46 -3.52 7.24
N LYS A 57 -4.89 -2.54 6.54
CA LYS A 57 -3.43 -2.32 6.47
C LYS A 57 -2.83 -2.02 7.84
N SER A 58 -3.51 -1.25 8.67
CA SER A 58 -3.10 -0.97 10.06
C SER A 58 -3.12 -2.24 10.92
N LEU A 59 -4.16 -3.07 10.79
CA LEU A 59 -4.28 -4.33 11.51
C LEU A 59 -3.25 -5.38 11.09
N SER A 60 -2.93 -5.47 9.79
CA SER A 60 -1.93 -6.42 9.28
C SER A 60 -0.50 -6.05 9.72
N LEU A 61 -0.21 -4.75 9.86
CA LEU A 61 1.06 -4.28 10.43
C LEU A 61 1.16 -4.59 11.94
N ASN A 62 0.05 -4.49 12.68
CA ASN A 62 0.00 -4.81 14.11
C ASN A 62 0.14 -6.32 14.42
N LYS A 63 -0.17 -7.21 13.47
CA LYS A 63 -0.04 -8.67 13.67
C LYS A 63 1.39 -9.20 13.61
N ASN A 64 2.39 -8.39 13.25
CA ASN A 64 3.81 -8.80 13.25
C ASN A 64 4.54 -8.55 14.59
N TYR A 65 3.80 -8.28 15.68
CA TYR A 65 4.34 -8.03 17.03
C TYR A 65 3.81 -9.01 18.10
N ILE A 66 3.54 -10.28 17.75
CA ILE A 66 3.33 -11.38 18.71
C ILE A 66 4.24 -12.55 18.35
#